data_AF-A0A1G0E1X9-F1
#
_entry.id   AF-A0A1G0E1X9-F1
#
_cell.length_a   1.000
_cell.length_b   1.000
_cell.length_c   1.000
_cell.angle_alpha   90.00
_cell.angle_beta   90.00
_cell.angle_gamma   90.00
#
_symmetry.space_group_name_H-M   'P 1'
#
loop_
_entity.id
_entity.type
_entity.pdbx_description
1 polymer ?
#
loop_
_entity_poly.entity_id
_entity_poly.type
_entity_poly.pdbx_seq_one_letter_code
_entity_poly.pdbx_strand_id
1 'polypeptide(L)'
;MLNHEHISQIKSEMFGKGLNCPVHFITNGKIQRFSQSGDTGKPCWYVVHILNNDLVYVIFGCWKRGIYGVWCNRNIKDLSSYDKGLIKQKQKELEKELQEKNAQAKRNVQYIWEHADPNFTEHGYLTNKRIKSFGLRLHKGRLLVPLYNGDNELCSLQNIAANGTKWFEKDTHTKGCFFIIGKLGKKIYITEGYATAATIHEVMGETAAIAFNANNLLPVAQIIRKKNPYKNLVICADNDAFGGV
;
A
#
# COMPACT_ATOMS: atom_id res chain seq x y z
N MET A 1 9.97 18.78 26.29
CA MET A 1 10.15 19.04 24.83
C MET A 1 11.33 18.22 24.32
N LEU A 2 11.42 17.93 23.01
CA LEU A 2 12.61 17.28 22.47
C LEU A 2 13.78 18.28 22.50
N ASN A 3 14.93 17.86 23.05
CA ASN A 3 16.16 18.62 22.97
C ASN A 3 16.97 18.21 21.72
N HIS A 4 18.06 18.92 21.44
CA HIS A 4 18.90 18.66 20.26
C HIS A 4 19.51 17.25 20.26
N GLU A 5 19.89 16.73 21.43
CA GLU A 5 20.46 15.39 21.57
C GLU A 5 19.43 14.30 21.22
N HIS A 6 18.21 14.40 21.78
CA HIS A 6 17.10 13.50 21.46
C HIS A 6 16.84 13.47 19.95
N ILE A 7 16.77 14.65 19.31
CA ILE A 7 16.54 14.74 17.86
C ILE A 7 17.66 14.04 17.09
N SER A 8 18.93 14.24 17.47
CA SER A 8 20.06 13.59 16.82
C SER A 8 20.02 12.07 16.96
N GLN A 9 19.70 11.56 18.15
CA GLN A 9 19.62 10.12 18.42
C GLN A 9 18.43 9.47 17.69
N ILE A 10 17.25 10.09 17.68
CA ILE A 10 16.10 9.63 16.88
C ILE A 10 16.48 9.57 15.40
N LYS A 11 17.15 10.61 14.88
CA LYS A 11 17.58 10.64 13.48
C LYS A 11 18.56 9.51 13.16
N SER A 12 19.51 9.25 14.05
CA SER A 12 20.46 8.14 13.91
C SER A 12 19.76 6.79 13.89
N GLU A 13 18.80 6.55 14.79
CA GLU A 13 18.05 5.29 14.86
C GLU A 13 17.22 5.05 13.59
N MET A 14 16.52 6.08 13.12
CA MET A 14 15.76 6.00 11.86
C MET A 14 16.67 5.78 10.65
N PHE A 15 17.81 6.47 10.58
CA PHE A 15 18.79 6.28 9.50
C PHE A 15 19.39 4.88 9.52
N GLY A 16 19.72 4.33 10.69
CA GLY A 16 20.18 2.95 10.85
C GLY A 16 19.16 1.91 10.39
N LYS A 17 17.87 2.26 10.32
CA LYS A 17 16.80 1.45 9.75
C LYS A 17 16.50 1.77 8.27
N GLY A 18 17.27 2.65 7.63
CA GLY A 18 17.13 3.02 6.23
C GLY A 18 16.09 4.11 5.95
N LEU A 19 15.76 4.97 6.93
CA LEU A 19 14.84 6.10 6.77
C LEU A 19 15.56 7.43 6.96
N ASN A 20 15.55 8.29 5.94
CA ASN A 20 15.90 9.69 6.13
C ASN A 20 14.81 10.38 6.97
N CYS A 21 15.20 11.31 7.82
CA CYS A 21 14.29 11.92 8.78
C CYS A 21 13.72 13.25 8.29
N PRO A 22 12.53 13.64 8.76
CA PRO A 22 12.06 15.00 8.61
C PRO A 22 12.98 15.99 9.34
N VAL A 23 13.00 17.24 8.85
CA VAL A 23 13.80 18.32 9.46
C VAL A 23 13.34 18.60 10.89
N HIS A 24 12.02 18.63 11.09
CA HIS A 24 11.37 18.92 12.37
C HIS A 24 10.43 17.77 12.81
N PHE A 25 10.43 17.50 14.11
CA PHE A 25 9.54 16.53 14.74
C PHE A 25 8.36 17.23 15.43
N ILE A 26 7.15 16.76 15.17
CA ILE A 26 5.92 17.20 15.84
C ILE A 26 5.63 16.25 17.00
N THR A 27 5.45 16.79 18.22
CA THR A 27 5.39 16.01 19.47
C THR A 27 3.98 15.91 20.07
N ASN A 28 2.96 15.87 19.23
CA ASN A 28 1.55 15.88 19.66
C ASN A 28 0.97 14.50 20.01
N GLY A 29 1.82 13.45 20.07
CA GLY A 29 1.39 12.08 20.35
C GLY A 29 0.53 11.44 19.24
N LYS A 30 0.44 12.04 18.05
CA LYS A 30 -0.31 11.51 16.89
C LYS A 30 0.63 11.10 15.76
N ILE A 31 0.14 10.21 14.89
CA ILE A 31 0.85 9.78 13.68
C ILE A 31 1.16 10.99 12.79
N GLN A 32 2.44 11.22 12.54
CA GLN A 32 2.96 12.21 11.61
C GLN A 32 3.52 11.50 10.38
N ARG A 33 3.01 11.83 9.19
CA ARG A 33 3.42 11.19 7.93
C ARG A 33 4.43 12.03 7.17
N PHE A 34 5.41 11.38 6.55
CA PHE A 34 6.43 12.00 5.71
C PHE A 34 6.86 11.07 4.56
N SER A 35 7.65 11.58 3.63
CA SER A 35 8.11 10.88 2.42
C SER A 35 9.64 10.76 2.40
N GLN A 36 10.15 9.74 1.71
CA GLN A 36 11.56 9.67 1.29
C GLN A 36 11.72 10.25 -0.11
N SER A 37 12.96 10.49 -0.53
CA SER A 37 13.26 10.77 -1.93
C SER A 37 12.73 9.63 -2.82
N GLY A 38 12.08 10.00 -3.93
CA GLY A 38 11.45 9.05 -4.87
C GLY A 38 10.14 8.42 -4.40
N ASP A 39 9.58 8.83 -3.25
CA ASP A 39 8.25 8.35 -2.84
C ASP A 39 7.12 9.13 -3.51
N THR A 40 6.12 8.38 -4.00
CA THR A 40 4.78 8.90 -4.26
C THR A 40 3.98 8.85 -2.94
N GLY A 41 3.54 10.02 -2.47
CA GLY A 41 2.83 10.16 -1.20
C GLY A 41 3.72 10.11 0.04
N LYS A 42 3.14 9.87 1.22
CA LYS A 42 3.84 9.91 2.52
C LYS A 42 3.79 8.54 3.23
N PRO A 43 4.55 7.54 2.78
CA PRO A 43 4.48 6.18 3.31
C PRO A 43 5.20 5.99 4.65
N CYS A 44 6.05 6.94 5.05
CA CYS A 44 6.75 6.91 6.32
C CYS A 44 5.94 7.63 7.40
N TRP A 45 6.12 7.21 8.65
CA TRP A 45 5.42 7.77 9.78
C TRP A 45 6.25 7.71 11.06
N TYR A 46 5.93 8.59 12.01
CA TYR A 46 6.42 8.53 13.38
C TYR A 46 5.37 9.04 14.37
N VAL A 47 5.52 8.67 15.64
CA VAL A 47 4.77 9.20 16.78
C VAL A 47 5.77 9.49 17.89
N VAL A 48 5.74 10.70 18.44
CA VAL A 48 6.56 11.07 19.61
C VAL A 48 5.64 11.18 20.82
N HIS A 49 5.93 10.39 21.86
CA HIS A 49 5.33 10.49 23.17
C HIS A 49 6.34 11.10 24.15
N ILE A 50 5.94 12.18 24.81
CA ILE A 50 6.62 12.71 25.99
C ILE A 50 5.78 12.28 27.19
N LEU A 51 6.33 11.40 28.00
CA LEU A 51 5.71 10.78 29.16
C LEU A 51 6.28 11.41 30.44
N ASN A 52 5.93 10.85 31.61
CA ASN A 52 6.35 11.38 32.90
C ASN A 52 7.88 11.44 33.03
N ASN A 53 8.36 12.40 33.84
CA ASN A 53 9.77 12.62 34.13
C ASN A 53 10.62 12.77 32.86
N ASP A 54 10.14 13.49 31.83
CA ASP A 54 10.83 13.70 30.55
C ASP A 54 11.25 12.40 29.82
N LEU A 55 10.53 11.30 30.07
CA LEU A 55 10.69 10.08 29.29
C LEU A 55 10.16 10.32 27.87
N VAL A 56 11.04 10.20 26.88
CA VAL A 56 10.68 10.34 25.48
C VAL A 56 10.69 8.97 24.82
N TYR A 57 9.54 8.62 24.24
CA TYR A 57 9.35 7.36 23.54
C TYR A 57 8.83 7.64 22.12
N VAL A 58 9.54 7.13 21.12
CA VAL A 58 9.24 7.36 19.70
C VAL A 58 9.03 6.02 19.03
N ILE A 59 7.93 5.92 18.29
CA ILE A 59 7.67 4.81 17.37
C ILE A 59 7.72 5.37 15.96
N PHE A 60 8.36 4.66 15.04
CA PHE A 60 8.44 5.08 13.64
C PHE A 60 8.39 3.89 12.68
N GLY A 61 8.11 4.17 11.42
CA GLY A 61 8.08 3.15 10.40
C GLY A 61 7.84 3.65 8.99
N CYS A 62 7.78 2.70 8.06
CA CYS A 62 7.43 2.96 6.67
C CYS A 62 6.70 1.75 6.07
N TRP A 63 5.40 1.88 5.84
CA TRP A 63 4.57 0.79 5.32
C TRP A 63 5.08 0.26 3.98
N LYS A 64 5.47 1.15 3.07
CA LYS A 64 6.02 0.80 1.74
C LYS A 64 7.28 -0.07 1.83
N ARG A 65 8.10 0.13 2.86
CA ARG A 65 9.42 -0.48 3.04
C ARG A 65 9.43 -1.60 4.09
N GLY A 66 8.31 -1.84 4.77
CA GLY A 66 8.23 -2.83 5.85
C GLY A 66 9.10 -2.47 7.07
N ILE A 67 9.39 -1.19 7.28
CA ILE A 67 10.24 -0.73 8.38
C ILE A 67 9.37 -0.41 9.59
N TYR A 68 9.81 -0.88 10.75
CA TYR A 68 9.27 -0.54 12.06
C TYR A 68 10.43 -0.38 13.04
N GLY A 69 10.37 0.63 13.88
CA GLY A 69 11.40 0.92 14.86
C GLY A 69 10.85 1.67 16.07
N VAL A 70 11.57 1.55 17.17
CA VAL A 70 11.28 2.25 18.42
C VAL A 70 12.56 2.89 18.91
N TRP A 71 12.45 4.07 19.50
CA TRP A 71 13.54 4.74 20.17
C TRP A 71 13.06 5.27 21.52
N CYS A 72 13.92 5.22 22.53
CA CYS A 72 13.64 5.71 23.86
C CYS A 72 14.89 6.43 24.37
N ASN A 73 14.73 7.62 24.97
CA ASN A 73 15.87 8.37 25.51
C ASN A 73 16.50 7.72 26.76
N ARG A 74 15.87 6.66 27.28
CA ARG A 74 16.35 5.86 28.40
C ARG A 74 16.32 4.38 28.02
N ASN A 75 17.21 3.61 28.63
CA ASN A 75 17.18 2.16 28.51
C ASN A 75 15.88 1.60 29.12
N ILE A 76 15.08 0.93 28.30
CA ILE A 76 13.77 0.39 28.71
C ILE A 76 13.90 -0.60 29.87
N LYS A 77 15.03 -1.32 29.99
CA LYS A 77 15.26 -2.29 31.07
C LYS A 77 15.32 -1.62 32.44
N ASP A 78 15.85 -0.41 32.51
CA ASP A 78 16.12 0.33 33.75
C ASP A 78 14.92 1.21 34.17
N LEU A 79 13.87 1.26 33.34
CA LEU A 79 12.65 2.01 33.64
C LEU A 79 11.85 1.37 34.80
N SER A 80 11.18 2.23 35.57
CA SER A 80 10.23 1.82 36.59
C SER A 80 9.08 1.00 35.99
N SER A 81 8.43 0.18 36.80
CA SER A 81 7.23 -0.58 36.38
C SER A 81 6.11 0.34 35.89
N TYR A 82 6.01 1.54 36.49
CA TYR A 82 5.03 2.56 36.09
C TYR A 82 5.32 3.09 34.67
N ASP A 83 6.57 3.48 34.39
CA ASP A 83 6.97 4.01 33.07
C ASP A 83 6.85 2.95 31.97
N LYS A 84 7.24 1.70 32.26
CA LYS A 84 7.02 0.54 31.37
C LYS A 84 5.53 0.36 31.06
N GLY A 85 4.67 0.55 32.07
CA GLY A 85 3.21 0.54 31.92
C GLY A 85 2.71 1.60 30.95
N LEU A 86 3.21 2.84 31.06
CA LEU A 86 2.87 3.94 30.16
C LEU A 86 3.30 3.65 28.70
N ILE A 87 4.52 3.16 28.49
CA ILE A 87 5.00 2.78 27.14
C ILE A 87 4.08 1.71 26.54
N LYS A 88 3.80 0.65 27.29
CA LYS A 88 2.93 -0.45 26.83
C LYS A 88 1.53 0.04 26.50
N GLN A 89 0.99 0.97 27.29
CA GLN A 89 -0.29 1.61 26.99
C GLN A 89 -0.24 2.36 25.66
N LYS A 90 0.80 3.17 25.41
CA LYS A 90 0.94 3.92 24.14
C LYS A 90 1.12 3.01 22.93
N GLN A 91 1.85 1.91 23.05
CA GLN A 91 1.94 0.90 22.01
C GLN A 91 0.56 0.31 21.67
N LYS A 92 -0.21 -0.07 22.70
CA LYS A 92 -1.55 -0.64 22.53
C LYS A 92 -2.54 0.36 21.92
N GLU A 93 -2.49 1.62 22.35
CA GLU A 93 -3.31 2.71 21.78
C GLU A 93 -3.02 2.90 20.28
N LEU A 94 -1.74 2.95 19.90
CA LEU A 94 -1.34 3.07 18.50
C LEU A 94 -1.74 1.85 17.66
N GLU A 95 -1.51 0.64 18.18
CA GLU A 95 -1.90 -0.59 17.50
C GLU A 95 -3.40 -0.62 17.24
N LYS A 96 -4.20 -0.25 18.25
CA LYS A 96 -5.66 -0.13 18.12
C LYS A 96 -6.05 0.92 17.07
N GLU A 97 -5.45 2.12 17.09
CA GLU A 97 -5.73 3.17 16.09
C GLU A 97 -5.42 2.70 14.66
N LEU A 98 -4.27 2.02 14.47
CA LEU A 98 -3.88 1.47 13.17
C LEU A 98 -4.84 0.35 12.73
N GLN A 99 -5.23 -0.53 13.64
CA GLN A 99 -6.19 -1.60 13.36
C GLN A 99 -7.56 -1.04 12.98
N GLU A 100 -8.06 -0.04 13.70
CA GLU A 100 -9.33 0.62 13.42
C GLU A 100 -9.31 1.33 12.06
N LYS A 101 -8.22 2.05 11.73
CA LYS A 101 -8.03 2.67 10.42
C LYS A 101 -8.02 1.64 9.29
N ASN A 102 -7.28 0.56 9.44
CA ASN A 102 -7.24 -0.52 8.45
C ASN A 102 -8.61 -1.19 8.29
N ALA A 103 -9.31 -1.45 9.39
CA ALA A 103 -10.66 -2.01 9.36
C ALA A 103 -11.66 -1.07 8.68
N GLN A 104 -11.57 0.24 8.94
CA GLN A 104 -12.40 1.23 8.28
C GLN A 104 -12.10 1.32 6.77
N ALA A 105 -10.82 1.29 6.37
CA ALA A 105 -10.44 1.27 4.97
C ALA A 105 -11.00 0.03 4.24
N LYS A 106 -10.90 -1.16 4.87
CA LYS A 106 -11.50 -2.41 4.35
C LYS A 106 -13.02 -2.29 4.20
N ARG A 107 -13.72 -1.75 5.20
CA ARG A 107 -15.18 -1.49 5.13
C ARG A 107 -15.54 -0.53 4.00
N ASN A 108 -14.78 0.54 3.82
CA ASN A 108 -15.03 1.52 2.75
C ASN A 108 -14.84 0.90 1.37
N VAL A 109 -13.77 0.13 1.17
CA VAL A 109 -13.51 -0.61 -0.07
C VAL A 109 -14.66 -1.54 -0.39
N GLN A 110 -15.11 -2.34 0.58
CA GLN A 110 -16.22 -3.26 0.41
C GLN A 110 -17.51 -2.52 0.05
N TYR A 111 -17.83 -1.46 0.78
CA TYR A 111 -19.01 -0.63 0.53
C TYR A 111 -19.02 -0.05 -0.88
N ILE A 112 -17.91 0.58 -1.31
CA ILE A 112 -17.78 1.15 -2.65
C ILE A 112 -17.97 0.05 -3.71
N TRP A 113 -17.35 -1.12 -3.52
CA TRP A 113 -17.45 -2.22 -4.47
C TRP A 113 -18.88 -2.73 -4.62
N GLU A 114 -19.59 -2.95 -3.50
CA GLU A 114 -20.97 -3.44 -3.48
C GLU A 114 -21.97 -2.46 -4.10
N HIS A 115 -21.74 -1.15 -3.94
CA HIS A 115 -22.61 -0.08 -4.46
C HIS A 115 -22.15 0.44 -5.84
N ALA A 116 -21.23 -0.25 -6.50
CA ALA A 116 -20.80 0.07 -7.85
C ALA A 116 -21.62 -0.72 -8.87
N ASP A 117 -21.98 -0.08 -9.97
CA ASP A 117 -22.75 -0.67 -11.05
C ASP A 117 -21.89 -1.66 -11.85
N PRO A 118 -22.20 -2.97 -11.86
CA PRO A 118 -21.48 -3.95 -12.67
C PRO A 118 -21.97 -4.00 -14.13
N ASN A 119 -23.11 -3.37 -14.45
CA ASN A 119 -23.79 -3.46 -15.74
C ASN A 119 -23.62 -2.21 -16.60
N PHE A 120 -22.70 -1.31 -16.22
CA PHE A 120 -22.39 -0.13 -17.02
C PHE A 120 -21.94 -0.54 -18.43
N THR A 121 -22.37 0.22 -19.44
CA THR A 121 -22.12 -0.11 -20.85
C THR A 121 -20.93 0.64 -21.43
N GLU A 122 -20.63 1.83 -20.93
CA GLU A 122 -19.61 2.71 -21.49
C GLU A 122 -18.81 3.46 -20.43
N HIS A 123 -17.55 3.77 -20.77
CA HIS A 123 -16.72 4.69 -19.99
C HIS A 123 -15.55 5.21 -20.85
N GLY A 124 -15.26 6.51 -20.75
CA GLY A 124 -14.27 7.18 -21.60
C GLY A 124 -12.89 6.50 -21.64
N TYR A 125 -12.40 5.96 -20.53
CA TYR A 125 -11.13 5.22 -20.50
C TYR A 125 -11.15 3.96 -21.38
N LEU A 126 -12.24 3.17 -21.35
CA LEU A 126 -12.35 1.93 -22.13
C LEU A 126 -12.45 2.25 -23.61
N THR A 127 -13.25 3.26 -23.96
CA THR A 127 -13.39 3.75 -25.34
C THR A 127 -12.04 4.25 -25.88
N ASN A 128 -11.34 5.09 -25.12
CA ASN A 128 -10.04 5.64 -25.52
C ASN A 128 -8.97 4.55 -25.67
N LYS A 129 -8.97 3.54 -24.80
CA LYS A 129 -8.03 2.41 -24.87
C LYS A 129 -8.48 1.31 -25.85
N ARG A 130 -9.71 1.37 -26.37
CA ARG A 130 -10.32 0.37 -27.26
C ARG A 130 -10.28 -1.04 -26.67
N ILE A 131 -10.69 -1.15 -25.40
CA ILE A 131 -10.71 -2.40 -24.62
C ILE A 131 -12.07 -2.56 -23.95
N LYS A 132 -12.43 -3.80 -23.62
CA LYS A 132 -13.67 -4.17 -22.92
C LYS A 132 -13.51 -4.11 -21.41
N SER A 133 -14.67 -4.13 -20.74
CA SER A 133 -14.77 -4.33 -19.29
C SER A 133 -14.74 -5.81 -18.96
N PHE A 134 -13.85 -6.21 -18.05
CA PHE A 134 -13.75 -7.56 -17.50
C PHE A 134 -13.79 -7.47 -15.98
N GLY A 135 -14.96 -7.70 -15.40
CA GLY A 135 -15.15 -7.68 -13.95
C GLY A 135 -14.89 -6.32 -13.30
N LEU A 136 -14.94 -5.22 -14.07
CA LEU A 136 -14.92 -3.87 -13.53
C LEU A 136 -16.31 -3.47 -13.05
N ARG A 137 -16.38 -2.41 -12.23
CA ARG A 137 -17.63 -1.76 -11.86
C ARG A 137 -17.51 -0.24 -12.00
N LEU A 138 -18.63 0.45 -12.15
CA LEU A 138 -18.69 1.91 -12.23
C LEU A 138 -19.25 2.49 -10.93
N HIS A 139 -18.54 3.43 -10.32
CA HIS A 139 -19.02 4.15 -9.15
C HIS A 139 -18.73 5.64 -9.28
N LYS A 140 -19.77 6.48 -9.22
CA LYS A 140 -19.66 7.94 -9.28
C LYS A 140 -18.77 8.44 -10.45
N GLY A 141 -18.98 7.87 -11.64
CA GLY A 141 -18.26 8.25 -12.86
C GLY A 141 -16.81 7.76 -12.95
N ARG A 142 -16.39 6.82 -12.09
CA ARG A 142 -15.05 6.21 -12.08
C ARG A 142 -15.18 4.71 -12.29
N LEU A 143 -14.31 4.15 -13.11
CA LEU A 143 -14.15 2.70 -13.16
C LEU A 143 -13.37 2.21 -11.95
N LEU A 144 -13.78 1.06 -11.44
CA LEU A 144 -13.16 0.38 -10.33
C LEU A 144 -12.60 -0.95 -10.82
N VAL A 145 -11.28 -1.11 -10.67
CA VAL A 145 -10.59 -2.40 -10.82
C VAL A 145 -10.33 -2.96 -9.41
N PRO A 146 -10.86 -4.14 -9.05
CA PRO A 146 -10.68 -4.69 -7.71
C PRO A 146 -9.28 -5.27 -7.51
N LEU A 147 -8.70 -5.12 -6.32
CA LEU A 147 -7.41 -5.71 -5.95
C LEU A 147 -7.63 -6.81 -4.91
N TYR A 148 -7.23 -8.03 -5.23
CA TYR A 148 -7.30 -9.19 -4.33
C TYR A 148 -5.92 -9.63 -3.88
N ASN A 149 -5.80 -10.11 -2.64
CA ASN A 149 -4.56 -10.72 -2.15
C ASN A 149 -4.47 -12.23 -2.53
N GLY A 150 -3.39 -12.87 -2.06
CA GLY A 150 -3.18 -14.30 -2.18
C GLY A 150 -4.23 -15.18 -1.47
N ASP A 151 -5.19 -14.63 -0.75
CA ASP A 151 -6.27 -15.39 -0.10
C ASP A 151 -7.65 -15.04 -0.69
N ASN A 152 -7.65 -14.36 -1.85
CA ASN A 152 -8.84 -13.86 -2.54
C ASN A 152 -9.66 -12.83 -1.73
N GLU A 153 -9.05 -12.17 -0.76
CA GLU A 153 -9.71 -11.07 -0.04
C GLU A 153 -9.58 -9.77 -0.83
N LEU A 154 -10.69 -9.04 -0.94
CA LEU A 154 -10.68 -7.69 -1.51
C LEU A 154 -9.90 -6.74 -0.59
N CYS A 155 -8.78 -6.25 -1.09
CA CYS A 155 -7.83 -5.43 -0.33
C CYS A 155 -7.92 -3.94 -0.66
N SER A 156 -8.20 -3.62 -1.92
CA SER A 156 -8.28 -2.24 -2.42
C SER A 156 -9.06 -2.16 -3.73
N LEU A 157 -9.25 -0.94 -4.24
CA LEU A 157 -9.75 -0.65 -5.57
C LEU A 157 -8.79 0.32 -6.26
N GLN A 158 -8.47 0.06 -7.52
CA GLN A 158 -7.91 1.09 -8.40
C GLN A 158 -9.07 1.83 -9.06
N ASN A 159 -9.14 3.12 -8.82
CA ASN A 159 -10.06 4.03 -9.51
C ASN A 159 -9.41 4.48 -10.82
N ILE A 160 -10.20 4.56 -11.88
CA ILE A 160 -9.80 5.11 -13.17
C ILE A 160 -10.85 6.15 -13.59
N ALA A 161 -10.43 7.41 -13.72
CA ALA A 161 -11.27 8.47 -14.27
C ALA A 161 -11.42 8.35 -15.79
N ALA A 162 -12.41 9.05 -16.37
CA ALA A 162 -12.67 9.03 -17.82
C ALA A 162 -11.45 9.44 -18.67
N ASN A 163 -10.62 10.35 -18.17
CA ASN A 163 -9.37 10.78 -18.80
C ASN A 163 -8.20 9.79 -18.63
N GLY A 164 -8.39 8.70 -17.89
CA GLY A 164 -7.38 7.68 -17.63
C GLY A 164 -6.49 7.95 -16.41
N THR A 165 -6.69 9.02 -15.64
CA THR A 165 -6.01 9.20 -14.35
C THR A 165 -6.38 8.07 -13.40
N LYS A 166 -5.38 7.46 -12.75
CA LYS A 166 -5.55 6.29 -11.87
C LYS A 166 -5.06 6.58 -10.46
N TRP A 167 -5.76 6.05 -9.45
CA TRP A 167 -5.31 6.07 -8.06
C TRP A 167 -5.91 4.90 -7.28
N PHE A 168 -5.34 4.59 -6.13
CA PHE A 168 -5.86 3.55 -5.22
C PHE A 168 -6.66 4.15 -4.07
N GLU A 169 -7.53 3.35 -3.48
CA GLU A 169 -8.19 3.71 -2.23
C GLU A 169 -7.17 3.98 -1.12
N LYS A 170 -7.42 5.05 -0.36
CA LYS A 170 -6.49 5.50 0.68
C LYS A 170 -6.42 4.50 1.83
N ASP A 171 -5.24 4.41 2.44
CA ASP A 171 -4.97 3.58 3.61
C ASP A 171 -5.30 2.09 3.40
N THR A 172 -5.21 1.62 2.15
CA THR A 172 -5.37 0.22 1.76
C THR A 172 -4.04 -0.44 1.43
N HIS A 173 -4.02 -1.77 1.52
CA HIS A 173 -2.87 -2.58 1.13
C HIS A 173 -2.96 -2.95 -0.36
N THR A 174 -1.91 -2.66 -1.13
CA THR A 174 -1.87 -2.94 -2.58
C THR A 174 -0.69 -3.83 -2.99
N LYS A 175 0.39 -3.88 -2.20
CA LYS A 175 1.55 -4.75 -2.48
C LYS A 175 1.12 -6.21 -2.44
N GLY A 176 1.57 -7.02 -3.39
CA GLY A 176 1.16 -8.41 -3.56
C GLY A 176 -0.31 -8.60 -3.97
N CYS A 177 -1.11 -7.54 -4.08
CA CYS A 177 -2.48 -7.64 -4.54
C CYS A 177 -2.55 -7.54 -6.07
N PHE A 178 -3.47 -8.28 -6.67
CA PHE A 178 -3.62 -8.39 -8.12
C PHE A 178 -5.10 -8.55 -8.52
N PHE A 179 -5.36 -8.45 -9.82
CA PHE A 179 -6.65 -8.78 -10.42
C PHE A 179 -6.46 -9.76 -11.56
N ILE A 180 -7.31 -10.78 -11.69
CA ILE A 180 -7.24 -11.76 -12.77
C ILE A 180 -8.39 -11.53 -13.74
N ILE A 181 -8.05 -11.39 -15.02
CA ILE A 181 -8.97 -11.44 -16.15
C ILE A 181 -8.88 -12.85 -16.78
N GLY A 182 -10.06 -13.41 -17.08
CA GLY A 182 -10.19 -14.72 -17.72
C GLY A 182 -10.11 -15.90 -16.75
N LYS A 183 -10.32 -17.10 -17.29
CA LYS A 183 -10.19 -18.36 -16.54
C LYS A 183 -8.72 -18.79 -16.50
N LEU A 184 -8.30 -19.41 -15.40
CA LEU A 184 -6.93 -19.91 -15.20
C LEU A 184 -6.54 -20.97 -16.25
N GLY A 185 -5.72 -20.60 -17.23
CA GLY A 185 -5.21 -21.44 -18.32
C GLY A 185 -3.85 -22.08 -18.03
N LYS A 186 -3.14 -22.52 -19.08
CA LYS A 186 -1.76 -23.07 -19.00
C LYS A 186 -0.70 -21.97 -18.87
N LYS A 187 -0.98 -20.79 -19.44
CA LYS A 187 -0.15 -19.58 -19.36
C LYS A 187 -0.87 -18.53 -18.53
N ILE A 188 -0.12 -17.77 -17.74
CA ILE A 188 -0.61 -16.60 -17.02
C ILE A 188 0.31 -15.44 -17.37
N TYR A 189 -0.26 -14.42 -18.02
CA TYR A 189 0.43 -13.19 -18.32
C TYR A 189 0.30 -12.25 -17.12
N ILE A 190 1.40 -11.69 -16.63
CA ILE A 190 1.41 -10.74 -15.51
C ILE A 190 1.78 -9.38 -16.09
N THR A 191 0.87 -8.43 -15.97
CA THR A 191 0.95 -7.10 -16.58
C THR A 191 0.99 -6.02 -15.51
N GLU A 192 1.45 -4.82 -15.86
CA GLU A 192 1.31 -3.66 -14.98
C GLU A 192 -0.11 -3.08 -14.99
N GLY A 193 -0.69 -2.89 -16.17
CA GLY A 193 -1.95 -2.16 -16.33
C GLY A 193 -3.13 -3.03 -16.78
N TYR A 194 -4.34 -2.62 -16.36
CA TYR A 194 -5.59 -3.23 -16.84
C TYR A 194 -5.71 -3.26 -18.37
N ALA A 195 -5.29 -2.20 -19.08
CA ALA A 195 -5.42 -2.13 -20.53
C ALA A 195 -4.64 -3.23 -21.26
N THR A 196 -3.40 -3.47 -20.83
CA THR A 196 -2.55 -4.54 -21.35
C THR A 196 -3.16 -5.91 -21.05
N ALA A 197 -3.64 -6.14 -19.83
CA ALA A 197 -4.30 -7.39 -19.46
C ALA A 197 -5.58 -7.66 -20.26
N ALA A 198 -6.44 -6.64 -20.42
CA ALA A 198 -7.66 -6.75 -21.20
C ALA A 198 -7.36 -7.08 -22.67
N THR A 199 -6.35 -6.41 -23.26
CA THR A 199 -5.91 -6.67 -24.64
C THR A 199 -5.42 -8.11 -24.82
N ILE A 200 -4.59 -8.61 -23.90
CA ILE A 200 -4.12 -10.01 -23.93
C ILE A 200 -5.31 -10.97 -23.90
N HIS A 201 -6.27 -10.72 -23.01
CA HIS A 201 -7.44 -11.59 -22.89
C HIS A 201 -8.34 -11.53 -24.14
N GLU A 202 -8.59 -10.34 -24.69
CA GLU A 202 -9.44 -10.16 -25.88
C GLU A 202 -8.86 -10.79 -27.14
N VAL A 203 -7.54 -10.66 -27.33
CA VAL A 203 -6.87 -11.13 -28.54
C VAL A 203 -6.52 -12.63 -28.44
N MET A 204 -6.11 -13.09 -27.26
CA MET A 204 -5.56 -14.44 -27.09
C MET A 204 -6.47 -15.39 -26.33
N GLY A 205 -7.50 -14.90 -25.62
CA GLY A 205 -8.33 -15.70 -24.72
C GLY A 205 -7.61 -16.21 -23.47
N GLU A 206 -6.38 -15.74 -23.21
CA GLU A 206 -5.51 -16.23 -22.14
C GLU A 206 -5.77 -15.54 -20.79
N THR A 207 -5.29 -16.14 -19.70
CA THR A 207 -5.34 -15.52 -18.36
C THR A 207 -4.37 -14.36 -18.27
N ALA A 208 -4.86 -13.21 -17.79
CA ALA A 208 -4.01 -12.07 -17.48
C ALA A 208 -4.20 -11.62 -16.02
N ALA A 209 -3.11 -11.55 -15.26
CA ALA A 209 -3.03 -10.96 -13.94
C ALA A 209 -2.50 -9.52 -14.04
N ILE A 210 -3.12 -8.60 -13.31
CA ILE A 210 -2.73 -7.20 -13.25
C ILE A 210 -2.02 -6.97 -11.92
N ALA A 211 -0.77 -6.53 -11.97
CA ALA A 211 0.04 -6.17 -10.81
C ALA A 211 -0.08 -4.69 -10.44
N PHE A 212 -0.69 -3.86 -11.28
CA PHE A 212 -0.95 -2.43 -11.08
C PHE A 212 0.25 -1.48 -11.13
N ASN A 213 1.49 -1.98 -11.04
CA ASN A 213 2.74 -1.23 -11.28
C ASN A 213 3.95 -2.18 -11.30
N ALA A 214 5.07 -1.72 -11.87
CA ALA A 214 6.35 -2.44 -11.94
C ALA A 214 6.85 -3.00 -10.60
N ASN A 215 6.80 -2.20 -9.53
CA ASN A 215 7.26 -2.59 -8.19
C ASN A 215 6.43 -3.72 -7.57
N ASN A 216 5.28 -4.04 -8.14
CA ASN A 216 4.38 -5.08 -7.68
C ASN A 216 4.40 -6.33 -8.57
N LEU A 217 5.06 -6.30 -9.74
CA LEU A 217 5.20 -7.46 -10.64
C LEU A 217 5.83 -8.65 -9.91
N LEU A 218 6.96 -8.44 -9.22
CA LEU A 218 7.67 -9.51 -8.52
C LEU A 218 6.83 -10.09 -7.35
N PRO A 219 6.29 -9.30 -6.40
CA PRO A 219 5.40 -9.82 -5.37
C PRO A 219 4.23 -10.64 -5.92
N VAL A 220 3.56 -10.14 -6.97
CA VAL A 220 2.42 -10.83 -7.59
C VAL A 220 2.86 -12.12 -8.28
N ALA A 221 3.98 -12.10 -9.01
CA ALA A 221 4.53 -13.30 -9.66
C ALA A 221 4.88 -14.40 -8.65
N GLN A 222 5.46 -14.04 -7.50
CA GLN A 222 5.76 -14.99 -6.44
C GLN A 222 4.49 -15.63 -5.87
N ILE A 223 3.45 -14.84 -5.60
CA ILE A 223 2.16 -15.34 -5.11
C ILE A 223 1.50 -16.27 -6.13
N ILE A 224 1.46 -15.86 -7.40
CA ILE A 224 0.87 -16.66 -8.48
C ILE A 224 1.66 -17.96 -8.69
N ARG A 225 3.00 -17.92 -8.68
CA ARG A 225 3.86 -19.12 -8.80
C ARG A 225 3.60 -20.10 -7.66
N LYS A 226 3.51 -19.63 -6.41
CA LYS A 226 3.22 -20.48 -5.25
C LYS A 226 1.89 -21.24 -5.41
N LYS A 227 0.86 -20.56 -5.93
CA LYS A 227 -0.46 -21.17 -6.20
C LYS A 227 -0.51 -22.01 -7.47
N ASN A 228 0.38 -21.77 -8.43
CA ASN A 228 0.40 -22.40 -9.74
C ASN A 228 1.81 -22.87 -10.11
N PRO A 229 2.38 -23.87 -9.40
CA PRO A 229 3.80 -24.21 -9.50
C PRO A 229 4.27 -24.56 -10.92
N TYR A 230 3.41 -25.18 -11.73
CA TYR A 230 3.76 -25.71 -13.05
C TYR A 230 3.28 -24.86 -14.24
N LYS A 231 2.61 -23.73 -13.99
CA LYS A 231 2.11 -22.88 -15.08
C LYS A 231 3.21 -21.99 -15.65
N ASN A 232 3.10 -21.65 -16.92
CA ASN A 232 4.02 -20.72 -17.55
C ASN A 232 3.62 -19.29 -17.17
N LEU A 233 4.54 -18.56 -16.52
CA LEU A 233 4.34 -17.16 -16.17
C LEU A 233 5.07 -16.29 -17.20
N VAL A 234 4.36 -15.37 -17.82
CA VAL A 234 4.93 -14.42 -18.78
C VAL A 234 4.80 -13.02 -18.18
N ILE A 235 5.91 -12.32 -18.00
CA ILE A 235 5.88 -10.95 -17.49
C ILE A 235 5.80 -9.99 -18.68
N CYS A 236 4.77 -9.15 -18.69
CA CYS A 236 4.53 -8.11 -19.68
C CYS A 236 4.64 -6.75 -18.97
N ALA A 237 5.87 -6.32 -18.74
CA ALA A 237 6.15 -4.98 -18.20
C ALA A 237 5.99 -3.93 -19.31
N ASP A 238 5.55 -2.73 -18.94
CA ASP A 238 5.47 -1.63 -19.90
C ASP A 238 6.90 -1.20 -20.28
N ASN A 239 7.14 -0.91 -21.56
CA ASN A 239 8.44 -0.46 -22.04
C ASN A 239 8.58 1.05 -21.87
N ASP A 240 8.52 1.52 -20.63
CA ASP A 240 8.70 2.92 -20.30
C ASP A 240 10.20 3.19 -20.10
N ALA A 241 10.86 3.66 -21.17
CA ALA A 241 12.20 4.22 -21.09
C ALA A 241 12.16 5.57 -20.35
N PHE A 242 12.08 5.53 -19.02
CA PHE A 242 12.34 6.69 -18.16
C PHE A 242 13.46 6.39 -17.16
N GLY A 243 14.63 6.11 -17.72
CA GLY A 243 15.91 6.48 -17.12
C GLY A 243 16.32 7.85 -17.66
N GLY A 244 15.69 8.91 -17.15
CA GLY A 244 16.21 10.27 -17.30
C GLY A 244 17.25 10.49 -16.23
N VAL A 245 18.48 10.74 -16.67
CA VAL A 245 19.68 11.04 -15.87
C VAL A 245 19.42 12.16 -14.87
#